data_AF-A0A0R3N310-F1
#
_entry.id   AF-A0A0R3N310-F1
#
_cell.length_a   1.000
_cell.length_b   1.000
_cell.length_c   1.000
_cell.angle_alpha   90.00
_cell.angle_beta   90.00
_cell.angle_gamma   90.00
#
_symmetry.space_group_name_H-M   'P 1'
#
loop_
_entity.id
_entity.type
_entity.pdbx_description
1 polymer ?
#
loop_
_entity_poly.entity_id
_entity_poly.type
_entity_poly.pdbx_seq_one_letter_code
_entity_poly.pdbx_strand_id
1 'polypeptide(L)'
;MDITTLVGLLAGVIVLSTLILMGGDFRMFYDIHAVIIIFGGSFAATMIRFPLSAILHGMPLGAKFAFTMSRLAARDLVDELARIAEIARKQGPVGLEKVETDEPFLAKGIRYVADGYDLEFIRDNMERDRDNFLMHLNEGSKIYRAIGDCAPAFGMIGTLLGMVQMFSNMSDPSKLGPFMAVALLATLYGAVVANLICLPIADKLHGKLIDEETNRTLIIDGILMIRDSKSPALVREMLLAYLPEKHRHEEGELVPA
;
A
#
# COMPACT_ATOMS: atom_id res chain seq x y z
N MET A 1 13.11 -3.49 -2.33
CA MET A 1 11.99 -4.13 -3.07
C MET A 1 11.45 -5.25 -2.20
N ASP A 2 10.13 -5.38 -2.10
CA ASP A 2 9.52 -6.48 -1.34
C ASP A 2 9.54 -7.75 -2.21
N ILE A 3 10.62 -8.54 -2.06
CA ILE A 3 10.87 -9.77 -2.82
C ILE A 3 9.69 -10.74 -2.64
N THR A 4 9.07 -10.74 -1.46
CA THR A 4 7.95 -11.62 -1.12
C THR A 4 6.71 -11.32 -1.95
N THR A 5 6.38 -10.05 -2.18
CA THR A 5 5.24 -9.66 -3.03
C THR A 5 5.47 -10.08 -4.48
N LEU A 6 6.68 -9.88 -5.00
CA LEU A 6 7.02 -10.27 -6.37
C LEU A 6 7.02 -11.79 -6.53
N VAL A 7 7.61 -12.51 -5.58
CA VAL A 7 7.65 -13.99 -5.58
C VAL A 7 6.25 -14.58 -5.43
N GLY A 8 5.39 -14.01 -4.57
CA GLY A 8 4.01 -14.46 -4.40
C GLY A 8 3.17 -14.25 -5.66
N LEU A 9 3.29 -13.08 -6.30
CA LEU A 9 2.62 -12.79 -7.57
C LEU A 9 3.11 -13.74 -8.67
N LEU A 10 4.44 -13.92 -8.80
CA LEU A 10 5.03 -14.83 -9.78
C LEU A 10 4.61 -16.28 -9.54
N ALA A 11 4.60 -16.75 -8.29
CA ALA A 11 4.16 -18.10 -7.94
C ALA A 11 2.69 -18.33 -8.34
N GLY A 12 1.80 -17.37 -8.05
CA GLY A 12 0.40 -17.47 -8.45
C GLY A 12 0.21 -17.47 -9.98
N VAL A 13 0.96 -16.63 -10.70
CA VAL A 13 0.97 -16.64 -12.18
C VAL A 13 1.52 -17.96 -12.72
N ILE A 14 2.58 -18.53 -12.12
CA ILE A 14 3.16 -19.81 -12.52
C ILE A 14 2.16 -20.95 -12.32
N VAL A 15 1.45 -20.99 -11.20
CA VAL A 15 0.43 -22.02 -10.94
C VAL A 15 -0.68 -21.96 -12.00
N LEU A 16 -1.23 -20.76 -12.26
CA LEU A 16 -2.27 -20.58 -13.28
C LEU A 16 -1.75 -20.94 -14.68
N SER A 17 -0.56 -20.47 -15.04
CA SER A 17 0.04 -20.73 -16.36
C SER A 17 0.35 -22.20 -16.55
N THR A 18 0.81 -22.91 -15.51
CA THR A 18 1.08 -24.35 -15.57
C THR A 18 -0.21 -25.14 -15.77
N LEU A 19 -1.29 -24.79 -15.06
CA LEU A 19 -2.59 -25.44 -15.24
C LEU A 19 -3.17 -25.20 -16.65
N ILE A 20 -3.02 -23.99 -17.18
CA ILE A 20 -3.44 -23.65 -18.55
C ILE A 20 -2.63 -24.45 -19.58
N LEU A 21 -1.30 -24.53 -19.41
CA LEU A 21 -0.42 -25.27 -20.32
C LEU A 21 -0.63 -26.79 -20.26
N MET A 22 -0.98 -27.34 -19.09
CA MET A 22 -1.37 -28.75 -18.98
C MET A 22 -2.73 -29.05 -19.62
N GLY A 23 -3.61 -28.06 -19.70
CA GLY A 23 -4.97 -28.17 -20.26
C GLY A 23 -5.07 -27.96 -21.78
N GLY A 24 -4.01 -27.54 -22.47
CA GLY A 24 -3.97 -27.40 -23.93
C GLY A 24 -3.56 -26.00 -24.42
N ASP A 25 -4.23 -25.52 -25.48
CA ASP A 25 -3.93 -24.27 -26.20
C ASP A 25 -4.37 -23.01 -25.42
N PHE A 26 -3.43 -22.08 -25.22
CA PHE A 26 -3.63 -20.78 -24.56
C PHE A 26 -4.75 -19.96 -25.20
N ARG A 27 -5.02 -20.16 -26.49
CA ARG A 27 -6.09 -19.48 -27.23
C ARG A 27 -7.49 -19.79 -26.70
N MET A 28 -7.70 -20.96 -26.09
CA MET A 28 -9.00 -21.33 -25.52
C MET A 28 -9.37 -20.50 -24.29
N PHE A 29 -8.38 -19.96 -23.59
CA PHE A 29 -8.59 -19.16 -22.40
C PHE A 29 -8.73 -17.67 -22.72
N TYR A 30 -8.52 -17.25 -23.96
CA TYR A 30 -8.58 -15.85 -24.36
C TYR A 30 -9.88 -15.54 -25.11
N ASP A 31 -10.83 -14.90 -24.42
CA ASP A 31 -12.05 -14.36 -25.05
C ASP A 31 -12.16 -12.84 -24.85
N ILE A 32 -12.35 -12.12 -25.96
CA ILE A 32 -12.43 -10.65 -25.98
C ILE A 32 -13.70 -10.13 -25.27
N HIS A 33 -14.82 -10.84 -25.34
CA HIS A 33 -16.06 -10.44 -24.69
C HIS A 33 -15.93 -10.53 -23.16
N ALA A 34 -15.34 -11.62 -22.67
CA ALA A 34 -15.04 -11.79 -21.25
C ALA A 34 -14.09 -10.68 -20.75
N VAL A 35 -13.05 -10.30 -21.51
CA VAL A 35 -12.17 -9.18 -21.16
C VAL A 35 -12.94 -7.86 -21.09
N ILE A 36 -13.79 -7.56 -22.07
CA ILE A 36 -14.59 -6.31 -22.09
C ILE A 36 -15.52 -6.23 -20.88
N ILE A 37 -16.20 -7.33 -20.52
CA ILE A 37 -17.12 -7.35 -19.37
C ILE A 37 -16.36 -7.06 -18.08
N ILE A 38 -15.21 -7.71 -17.86
CA ILE A 38 -14.45 -7.58 -16.62
C ILE A 38 -13.73 -6.24 -16.55
N PHE A 39 -12.91 -5.90 -17.53
CA PHE A 39 -12.13 -4.66 -17.48
C PHE A 39 -13.01 -3.43 -17.71
N GLY A 40 -13.93 -3.48 -18.67
CA GLY A 40 -14.87 -2.38 -18.93
C GLY A 40 -15.86 -2.20 -17.78
N GLY A 41 -16.42 -3.28 -17.25
CA GLY A 41 -17.33 -3.24 -16.10
C GLY A 41 -16.65 -2.76 -14.83
N SER A 42 -15.48 -3.32 -14.49
CA SER A 42 -14.72 -2.91 -13.31
C SER A 42 -14.26 -1.46 -13.40
N PHE A 43 -13.81 -1.01 -14.58
CA PHE A 43 -13.41 0.38 -14.79
C PHE A 43 -14.61 1.34 -14.65
N ALA A 44 -15.74 1.03 -15.28
CA ALA A 44 -16.96 1.83 -15.16
C ALA A 44 -17.45 1.90 -13.71
N ALA A 45 -17.48 0.77 -12.99
CA ALA A 45 -17.85 0.76 -11.58
C ALA A 45 -16.87 1.54 -10.69
N THR A 46 -15.58 1.52 -11.03
CA THR A 46 -14.57 2.32 -10.31
C THR A 46 -14.77 3.82 -10.57
N MET A 47 -15.10 4.23 -11.81
CA MET A 47 -15.46 5.61 -12.13
C MET A 47 -16.74 6.09 -11.43
N ILE A 48 -17.69 5.19 -11.14
CA ILE A 48 -18.88 5.51 -10.36
C ILE A 48 -18.51 5.75 -8.89
N ARG A 49 -17.52 5.03 -8.36
CA ARG A 49 -17.11 5.10 -6.94
C ARG A 49 -16.13 6.22 -6.64
N PHE A 50 -15.31 6.63 -7.61
CA PHE A 50 -14.23 7.60 -7.41
C PHE A 50 -14.13 8.61 -8.56
N PRO A 51 -13.76 9.87 -8.26
CA PRO A 51 -13.47 10.85 -9.30
C PRO A 51 -12.26 10.42 -10.14
N LEU A 52 -12.27 10.75 -11.43
CA LEU A 52 -11.24 10.34 -12.37
C LEU A 52 -9.83 10.80 -11.96
N SER A 53 -9.72 11.96 -11.31
CA SER A 53 -8.46 12.47 -10.76
C SER A 53 -7.85 11.52 -9.72
N ALA A 54 -8.66 10.97 -8.82
CA ALA A 54 -8.20 10.03 -7.80
C ALA A 54 -7.75 8.70 -8.41
N ILE A 55 -8.42 8.22 -9.46
CA ILE A 55 -8.04 6.98 -10.16
C ILE A 55 -6.67 7.15 -10.86
N LEU A 56 -6.49 8.26 -11.57
CA LEU A 56 -5.27 8.54 -12.34
C LEU A 56 -4.04 8.73 -11.45
N HIS A 57 -4.20 9.28 -10.25
CA HIS A 57 -3.09 9.47 -9.30
C HIS A 57 -2.93 8.29 -8.34
N GLY A 58 -4.03 7.76 -7.81
CA GLY A 58 -4.03 6.71 -6.78
C GLY A 58 -3.56 5.34 -7.28
N MET A 59 -3.82 4.99 -8.55
CA MET A 59 -3.36 3.73 -9.13
C MET A 59 -1.83 3.67 -9.29
N PRO A 60 -1.14 4.60 -9.99
CA PRO A 60 0.32 4.54 -10.12
C PRO A 60 1.02 4.75 -8.78
N LEU A 61 0.47 5.57 -7.89
CA LEU A 61 0.99 5.79 -6.55
C LEU A 61 0.91 4.50 -5.74
N GLY A 62 -0.26 3.86 -5.67
CA GLY A 62 -0.46 2.61 -4.95
C GLY A 62 0.41 1.47 -5.48
N ALA A 63 0.55 1.33 -6.81
CA ALA A 63 1.49 0.38 -7.40
C ALA A 63 2.94 0.67 -6.99
N LYS A 64 3.41 1.90 -7.16
CA LYS A 64 4.77 2.29 -6.78
C LYS A 64 5.02 1.99 -5.30
N PHE A 65 4.11 2.39 -4.41
CA PHE A 65 4.26 2.14 -2.99
C PHE A 65 4.09 0.68 -2.61
N ALA A 66 3.30 -0.13 -3.31
CA ALA A 66 3.21 -1.57 -3.07
C ALA A 66 4.56 -2.26 -3.33
N PHE A 67 5.27 -1.88 -4.40
CA PHE A 67 6.56 -2.50 -4.78
C PHE A 67 7.80 -1.84 -4.15
N THR A 68 7.70 -0.58 -3.74
CA THR A 68 8.80 0.13 -3.08
C THR A 68 8.83 -0.21 -1.59
N MET A 69 10.01 -0.59 -1.08
CA MET A 69 10.24 -0.77 0.36
C MET A 69 10.52 0.62 0.93
N SER A 70 9.65 1.14 1.80
CA SER A 70 10.11 2.10 2.80
C SER A 70 10.77 1.27 3.90
N ARG A 71 12.06 1.51 4.12
CA ARG A 71 12.98 0.57 4.78
C ARG A 71 13.59 1.12 6.05
N LEU A 72 13.05 2.19 6.63
CA LEU A 72 13.45 2.55 7.98
C LEU A 72 12.66 1.67 8.94
N ALA A 73 13.37 0.74 9.60
CA ALA A 73 12.81 0.13 10.79
C ALA A 73 12.54 1.26 11.79
N ALA A 74 11.38 1.25 12.45
CA ALA A 74 11.03 2.25 13.45
C ALA A 74 12.12 2.41 14.53
N ARG A 75 12.92 1.36 14.77
CA ARG A 75 14.08 1.38 15.65
C ARG A 75 15.25 2.20 15.10
N ASP A 76 15.57 2.08 13.81
CA ASP A 76 16.62 2.88 13.18
C ASP A 76 16.25 4.37 13.26
N LEU A 77 14.97 4.70 13.07
CA LEU A 77 14.42 6.05 13.27
C LEU A 77 14.60 6.54 14.71
N VAL A 78 14.36 5.70 15.72
CA VAL A 78 14.56 6.06 17.14
C VAL A 78 16.03 6.39 17.41
N ASP A 79 16.95 5.55 16.95
CA ASP A 79 18.38 5.74 17.18
C ASP A 79 18.91 6.96 16.39
N GLU A 80 18.36 7.24 15.21
CA GLU A 80 18.64 8.44 14.43
C GLU A 80 18.13 9.71 15.13
N LEU A 81 16.88 9.72 15.61
CA LEU A 81 16.31 10.85 16.37
C LEU A 81 17.06 11.11 17.68
N ALA A 82 17.48 10.06 18.39
CA ALA A 82 18.30 10.20 19.59
C ALA A 82 19.66 10.85 19.29
N ARG A 83 20.30 10.48 18.17
CA ARG A 83 21.54 11.10 17.69
C ARG A 83 21.35 12.58 17.34
N ILE A 84 20.25 12.90 16.66
CA ILE A 84 19.89 14.28 16.31
C ILE A 84 19.65 15.10 17.58
N ALA A 85 18.96 14.54 18.58
CA ALA A 85 18.77 15.18 19.88
C ALA A 85 20.09 15.51 20.59
N GLU A 86 21.07 14.61 20.51
CA GLU A 86 22.40 14.84 21.07
C GLU A 86 23.16 15.97 20.35
N ILE A 87 23.08 16.01 19.01
CA ILE A 87 23.66 17.08 18.20
C ILE A 87 23.00 18.43 18.52
N ALA A 88 21.66 18.47 18.55
CA ALA A 88 20.89 19.67 18.89
C ALA A 88 21.30 20.23 20.26
N ARG A 89 21.50 19.36 21.25
CA ARG A 89 21.89 19.77 22.60
C ARG A 89 23.33 20.26 22.71
N LYS A 90 24.27 19.64 21.98
CA LYS A 90 25.71 20.01 22.05
C LYS A 90 26.06 21.20 21.16
N GLN A 91 25.49 21.26 19.97
CA GLN A 91 25.89 22.21 18.92
C GLN A 91 24.81 23.28 18.65
N GLY A 92 23.63 23.15 19.27
CA GLY A 92 22.53 24.07 19.05
C GLY A 92 21.93 23.96 17.64
N PRO A 93 21.15 24.98 17.21
CA PRO A 93 20.49 24.99 15.90
C PRO A 93 21.46 24.85 14.71
N VAL A 94 22.68 25.40 14.82
CA VAL A 94 23.70 25.36 13.77
C VAL A 94 24.22 23.94 13.51
N GLY A 95 24.16 23.05 14.52
CA GLY A 95 24.54 21.65 14.35
C GLY A 95 23.51 20.85 13.54
N LEU A 96 22.24 21.27 13.58
CA LEU A 96 21.14 20.58 12.91
C LEU A 96 21.16 20.78 11.39
N GLU A 97 21.65 21.92 10.89
CA GLU A 97 21.79 22.18 9.45
C GLU A 97 22.77 21.23 8.75
N LYS A 98 23.68 20.60 9.50
CA LYS A 98 24.70 19.69 8.98
C LYS A 98 24.26 18.23 8.99
N VAL A 99 23.07 17.95 9.52
CA VAL A 99 22.54 16.58 9.55
C VAL A 99 21.90 16.28 8.21
N GLU A 100 22.51 15.40 7.44
CA GLU A 100 21.90 14.82 6.24
C GLU A 100 21.11 13.57 6.64
N THR A 101 19.83 13.53 6.27
CA THR A 101 18.94 12.38 6.50
C THR A 101 18.37 11.90 5.17
N ASP A 102 18.29 10.59 4.98
CA ASP A 102 17.74 9.98 3.76
C ASP A 102 16.20 10.14 3.67
N GLU A 103 15.54 10.42 4.79
CA GLU A 103 14.09 10.56 4.88
C GLU A 103 13.67 12.04 4.76
N PRO A 104 12.92 12.43 3.71
CA PRO A 104 12.56 13.83 3.46
C PRO A 104 11.69 14.49 4.53
N PHE A 105 10.82 13.72 5.21
CA PHE A 105 9.91 14.25 6.22
C PHE A 105 10.66 14.61 7.52
N LEU A 106 11.63 13.80 7.92
CA LEU A 106 12.57 14.06 9.00
C LEU A 106 13.45 15.27 8.69
N ALA A 107 14.01 15.35 7.48
CA ALA A 107 14.80 16.50 7.04
C ALA A 107 14.02 17.82 7.16
N LYS A 108 12.75 17.82 6.75
CA LYS A 108 11.85 18.98 6.88
C LYS A 108 11.65 19.38 8.34
N GLY A 109 11.46 18.40 9.21
CA GLY A 109 11.34 18.62 10.65
C GLY A 109 12.58 19.19 11.32
N ILE A 110 13.76 18.65 10.99
CA ILE A 110 15.06 19.15 11.45
C ILE A 110 15.24 20.62 11.05
N ARG A 111 14.90 20.96 9.79
CA ARG A 111 14.95 22.34 9.31
C ARG A 111 14.04 23.26 10.10
N TYR A 112 12.83 22.83 10.45
CA TYR A 112 11.94 23.66 11.27
C TYR A 112 12.51 23.96 12.67
N VAL A 113 13.23 23.02 13.27
CA VAL A 113 13.90 23.24 14.55
C VAL A 113 15.12 24.15 14.37
N ALA A 114 15.89 23.98 13.30
CA ALA A 114 17.05 24.83 12.98
C ALA A 114 16.64 26.29 12.74
N ASP A 115 15.53 26.50 12.00
CA ASP A 115 14.95 27.81 11.70
C ASP A 115 14.28 28.46 12.94
N GLY A 116 14.09 27.70 14.02
CA GLY A 116 13.60 28.22 15.30
C GLY A 116 12.09 28.46 15.35
N TYR A 117 11.29 27.77 14.54
CA TYR A 117 9.84 27.86 14.60
C TYR A 117 9.25 27.42 15.96
N ASP A 118 8.03 27.87 16.23
CA ASP A 118 7.29 27.53 17.44
C ASP A 118 6.80 26.08 17.43
N LEU A 119 6.69 25.48 18.61
CA LEU A 119 6.32 24.06 18.77
C LEU A 119 4.94 23.76 18.16
N GLU A 120 3.96 24.65 18.36
CA GLU A 120 2.63 24.53 17.76
C GLU A 120 2.67 24.58 16.23
N PHE A 121 3.47 25.49 15.67
CA PHE A 121 3.63 25.59 14.22
C PHE A 121 4.25 24.33 13.61
N ILE A 122 5.28 23.77 14.25
CA ILE A 122 5.94 22.53 13.82
C ILE A 122 4.95 21.37 13.87
N ARG A 123 4.25 21.21 15.00
CA ARG A 123 3.23 20.18 15.19
C ARG A 123 2.16 20.27 14.10
N ASP A 124 1.49 21.41 13.96
CA ASP A 124 0.38 21.59 13.03
C ASP A 124 0.79 21.33 11.58
N ASN A 125 1.95 21.82 11.15
CA ASN A 125 2.41 21.63 9.78
C ASN A 125 2.81 20.18 9.50
N MET A 126 3.51 19.53 10.43
CA MET A 126 3.94 18.16 10.23
C MET A 126 2.78 17.16 10.36
N GLU A 127 1.84 17.39 11.27
CA GLU A 127 0.60 16.60 11.37
C GLU A 127 -0.24 16.75 10.10
N ARG A 128 -0.43 17.97 9.58
CA ARG A 128 -1.13 18.19 8.29
C ARG A 128 -0.45 17.48 7.12
N ASP A 129 0.88 17.50 7.06
CA ASP A 129 1.64 16.86 5.99
C ASP A 129 1.56 15.33 6.09
N ARG A 130 1.66 14.78 7.30
CA ARG A 130 1.37 13.36 7.57
C ARG A 130 -0.04 12.99 7.11
N ASP A 131 -1.04 13.75 7.52
CA ASP A 131 -2.44 13.42 7.25
C ASP A 131 -2.76 13.48 5.74
N ASN A 132 -2.21 14.47 5.02
CA ASN A 132 -2.30 14.54 3.56
C ASN A 132 -1.64 13.34 2.89
N PHE A 133 -0.45 12.94 3.35
CA PHE A 133 0.25 11.77 2.83
C PHE A 133 -0.55 10.47 3.05
N LEU A 134 -1.05 10.28 4.28
CA LEU A 134 -1.87 9.12 4.64
C LEU A 134 -3.18 9.09 3.85
N MET A 135 -3.81 10.25 3.62
CA MET A 135 -5.02 10.35 2.81
C MET A 135 -4.78 9.84 1.38
N HIS A 136 -3.72 10.29 0.72
CA HIS A 136 -3.38 9.83 -0.63
C HIS A 136 -3.06 8.34 -0.71
N LEU A 137 -2.37 7.80 0.30
CA LEU A 137 -2.06 6.38 0.39
C LEU A 137 -3.34 5.54 0.62
N ASN A 138 -4.23 6.03 1.46
CA ASN A 138 -5.53 5.41 1.75
C ASN A 138 -6.44 5.40 0.51
N GLU A 139 -6.50 6.51 -0.23
CA GLU A 139 -7.23 6.61 -1.48
C GLU A 139 -6.76 5.55 -2.50
N GLY A 140 -5.44 5.39 -2.65
CA GLY A 140 -4.87 4.33 -3.47
C GLY A 140 -5.35 2.93 -3.04
N SER A 141 -5.32 2.63 -1.73
CA SER A 141 -5.74 1.32 -1.21
C SER A 141 -7.22 1.05 -1.48
N LYS A 142 -8.07 2.05 -1.24
CA LYS A 142 -9.51 1.98 -1.50
C LYS A 142 -9.83 1.72 -2.98
N ILE A 143 -9.09 2.32 -3.91
CA ILE A 143 -9.28 2.10 -5.35
C ILE A 143 -8.95 0.64 -5.72
N TYR A 144 -7.81 0.12 -5.27
CA TYR A 144 -7.44 -1.28 -5.53
C TYR A 144 -8.45 -2.25 -4.93
N ARG A 145 -8.90 -1.99 -3.71
CA ARG A 145 -9.94 -2.80 -3.05
C ARG A 145 -11.25 -2.76 -3.81
N ALA A 146 -11.67 -1.58 -4.27
CA ALA A 146 -12.89 -1.43 -5.03
C ALA A 146 -12.86 -2.18 -6.37
N ILE A 147 -11.72 -2.15 -7.08
CA ILE A 147 -11.53 -2.94 -8.31
C ILE A 147 -11.59 -4.44 -7.97
N GLY A 148 -10.93 -4.86 -6.89
CA GLY A 148 -10.94 -6.24 -6.41
C GLY A 148 -12.32 -6.76 -6.00
N ASP A 149 -13.17 -5.91 -5.42
CA ASP A 149 -14.55 -6.26 -5.06
C ASP A 149 -15.47 -6.27 -6.29
N CYS A 150 -15.25 -5.36 -7.26
CA CYS A 150 -16.09 -5.25 -8.45
C CYS A 150 -15.77 -6.32 -9.50
N ALA A 151 -14.51 -6.71 -9.69
CA ALA A 151 -14.12 -7.65 -10.74
C ALA A 151 -14.84 -9.02 -10.67
N PRO A 152 -14.99 -9.67 -9.50
CA PRO A 152 -15.75 -10.92 -9.37
C PRO A 152 -17.24 -10.71 -9.55
N ALA A 153 -17.78 -9.57 -9.12
CA ALA A 153 -19.19 -9.24 -9.32
C ALA A 153 -19.53 -9.10 -10.81
N PHE A 154 -18.66 -8.46 -11.61
CA PHE A 154 -18.81 -8.45 -13.07
C PHE A 154 -18.56 -9.83 -13.70
N GLY A 155 -17.76 -10.69 -13.09
CA GLY A 155 -17.64 -12.11 -13.47
C GLY A 155 -18.96 -12.86 -13.32
N MET A 156 -19.70 -12.62 -12.23
CA MET A 156 -21.05 -13.16 -12.05
C MET A 156 -22.06 -12.58 -13.04
N ILE A 157 -21.96 -11.29 -13.37
CA ILE A 157 -22.79 -10.69 -14.43
C ILE A 157 -22.45 -11.31 -15.80
N GLY A 158 -21.17 -11.56 -16.07
CA GLY A 158 -20.72 -12.21 -17.30
C GLY A 158 -21.27 -13.63 -17.45
N THR A 159 -21.34 -14.41 -16.36
CA THR A 159 -21.99 -15.72 -16.36
C THR A 159 -23.48 -15.61 -16.67
N LEU A 160 -24.19 -14.64 -16.09
CA LEU A 160 -25.60 -14.41 -16.39
C LEU A 160 -25.80 -14.04 -17.87
N LEU A 161 -24.97 -13.15 -18.43
CA LEU A 161 -25.03 -12.77 -19.84
C LEU A 161 -24.78 -13.96 -20.77
N GLY A 162 -23.78 -14.79 -20.46
CA GLY A 162 -23.47 -15.99 -21.23
C GLY A 162 -24.61 -17.03 -21.17
N MET A 163 -25.23 -17.22 -20.00
CA MET A 163 -26.41 -18.09 -19.87
C MET A 163 -27.61 -17.58 -20.67
N VAL A 164 -27.88 -16.27 -20.67
CA VAL A 164 -28.96 -15.68 -21.48
C VAL A 164 -28.72 -15.91 -22.97
N GLN A 165 -27.49 -15.72 -23.45
CA GLN A 165 -27.12 -15.97 -24.85
C GLN A 165 -27.20 -17.46 -25.23
N MET A 166 -26.80 -18.33 -24.30
CA MET A 166 -26.89 -19.78 -24.45
C MET A 166 -28.36 -20.23 -24.61
N PHE A 167 -29.25 -19.80 -23.71
CA PHE A 167 -30.68 -20.14 -23.79
C PHE A 167 -31.35 -19.53 -25.03
N SER A 168 -30.95 -18.34 -25.45
CA SER A 168 -31.46 -17.71 -26.67
C SER A 168 -31.07 -18.46 -27.96
N ASN A 169 -30.02 -19.28 -27.94
CA ASN A 169 -29.51 -20.02 -29.10
C ASN A 169 -29.60 -21.55 -28.91
N MET A 170 -30.48 -22.01 -28.02
CA MET A 170 -30.59 -23.42 -27.64
C MET A 170 -31.00 -24.35 -28.80
N SER A 171 -31.52 -23.79 -29.89
CA SER A 171 -31.83 -24.53 -31.12
C SER A 171 -30.59 -24.96 -31.93
N ASP A 172 -29.42 -24.36 -31.69
CA ASP A 172 -28.16 -24.71 -32.38
C ASP A 172 -27.09 -25.17 -31.36
N PRO A 173 -26.89 -26.48 -31.20
CA PRO A 173 -25.90 -27.05 -30.27
C PRO A 173 -24.47 -26.55 -30.51
N SER A 174 -24.14 -26.18 -31.75
CA SER A 174 -22.81 -25.71 -32.14
C SER A 174 -22.44 -24.37 -31.48
N LYS A 175 -23.46 -23.56 -31.13
CA LYS A 175 -23.28 -22.24 -30.52
C LYS A 175 -23.26 -22.28 -28.99
N LEU A 176 -23.70 -23.38 -28.38
CA LEU A 176 -23.74 -23.51 -26.92
C LEU A 176 -22.34 -23.48 -26.29
N GLY A 177 -21.38 -24.19 -26.88
CA GLY A 177 -20.00 -24.28 -26.38
C GLY A 177 -19.32 -22.91 -26.24
N PRO A 178 -19.29 -22.07 -27.29
CA PRO A 178 -18.72 -20.73 -27.22
C PRO A 178 -19.35 -19.84 -26.14
N PHE A 179 -20.68 -19.79 -26.01
CA PHE A 179 -21.35 -18.96 -25.00
C PHE A 179 -21.08 -19.43 -23.56
N MET A 180 -21.02 -20.75 -23.35
CA MET A 180 -20.64 -21.33 -22.07
C MET A 180 -19.19 -21.02 -21.72
N ALA A 181 -18.28 -21.05 -22.70
CA ALA A 181 -16.88 -20.69 -22.49
C ALA A 181 -16.74 -19.22 -22.05
N VAL A 182 -17.44 -18.28 -22.71
CA VAL A 182 -17.43 -16.85 -22.32
C VAL A 182 -17.88 -16.68 -20.86
N ALA A 183 -18.95 -17.37 -20.46
CA ALA A 183 -19.48 -17.31 -19.09
C ALA A 183 -18.43 -17.75 -18.05
N LEU A 184 -17.80 -18.90 -18.26
CA LEU A 184 -16.79 -19.45 -17.36
C LEU A 184 -15.50 -18.61 -17.34
N LEU A 185 -15.06 -18.13 -18.50
CA LEU A 185 -13.88 -17.27 -18.62
C LEU A 185 -14.08 -15.91 -17.94
N ALA A 186 -15.28 -15.32 -18.01
CA ALA A 186 -15.58 -14.09 -17.28
C ALA A 186 -15.42 -14.27 -15.76
N THR A 187 -15.87 -15.42 -15.23
CA THR A 187 -15.72 -15.73 -13.80
C THR A 187 -14.25 -15.96 -13.42
N LEU A 188 -13.51 -16.69 -14.25
CA LEU A 188 -12.08 -16.94 -14.05
C LEU A 188 -11.30 -15.61 -14.04
N TYR A 189 -11.52 -14.74 -15.02
CA TYR A 189 -10.85 -13.45 -15.12
C TYR A 189 -11.17 -12.54 -13.93
N GLY A 190 -12.44 -12.44 -13.54
CA GLY A 190 -12.84 -11.67 -12.36
C GLY A 190 -12.16 -12.16 -11.09
N ALA A 191 -12.10 -13.49 -10.89
CA ALA A 191 -11.46 -14.10 -9.73
C ALA A 191 -9.94 -13.90 -9.71
N VAL A 192 -9.27 -14.02 -10.87
CA VAL A 192 -7.82 -13.80 -11.00
C VAL A 192 -7.46 -12.35 -10.75
N VAL A 193 -8.14 -11.39 -11.42
CA VAL A 193 -7.85 -9.96 -11.24
C VAL A 193 -8.05 -9.54 -9.78
N ALA A 194 -9.13 -10.00 -9.14
CA ALA A 194 -9.42 -9.68 -7.76
C ALA A 194 -8.41 -10.27 -6.78
N ASN A 195 -8.25 -11.60 -6.79
CA ASN A 195 -7.55 -12.30 -5.71
C ASN A 195 -6.05 -12.40 -5.93
N LEU A 196 -5.57 -12.36 -7.19
CA LEU A 196 -4.14 -12.45 -7.47
C LEU A 196 -3.47 -11.08 -7.49
N ILE A 197 -4.20 -10.02 -7.86
CA ILE A 197 -3.63 -8.70 -8.11
C ILE A 197 -4.21 -7.66 -7.16
N CYS A 198 -5.51 -7.34 -7.27
CA CYS A 198 -6.07 -6.15 -6.66
C CYS A 198 -6.17 -6.22 -5.13
N LEU A 199 -6.74 -7.30 -4.57
CA LEU A 199 -6.93 -7.45 -3.13
C LEU A 199 -5.60 -7.56 -2.36
N PRO A 200 -4.62 -8.40 -2.78
CA PRO A 200 -3.33 -8.46 -2.09
C PRO A 200 -2.58 -7.12 -2.11
N ILE A 201 -2.66 -6.37 -3.22
CA ILE A 201 -2.06 -5.03 -3.31
C ILE A 201 -2.77 -4.06 -2.36
N ALA A 202 -4.10 -4.11 -2.28
CA ALA A 202 -4.87 -3.26 -1.37
C ALA A 202 -4.52 -3.51 0.10
N ASP A 203 -4.47 -4.79 0.51
CA ASP A 203 -4.14 -5.18 1.88
C ASP A 203 -2.69 -4.81 2.23
N LYS A 204 -1.76 -4.99 1.29
CA LYS A 204 -0.37 -4.59 1.48
C LYS A 204 -0.23 -3.08 1.63
N LEU A 205 -0.96 -2.30 0.83
CA LEU A 205 -0.94 -0.84 0.91
C LEU A 205 -1.56 -0.35 2.23
N HIS A 206 -2.58 -1.04 2.73
CA HIS A 206 -3.17 -0.76 4.04
C HIS A 206 -2.18 -1.06 5.19
N GLY A 207 -1.46 -2.18 5.14
CA GLY A 207 -0.39 -2.46 6.11
C GLY A 207 0.69 -1.38 6.11
N LYS A 208 1.15 -0.95 4.92
CA LYS A 208 2.13 0.14 4.80
C LYS A 208 1.62 1.48 5.30
N LEU A 209 0.31 1.73 5.18
CA LEU A 209 -0.29 2.95 5.71
C LEU A 209 -0.14 3.02 7.22
N ILE A 210 -0.40 1.91 7.92
CA ILE A 210 -0.28 1.83 9.39
C ILE A 210 1.19 1.98 9.82
N ASP A 211 2.11 1.33 9.11
CA ASP A 211 3.55 1.44 9.38
C ASP A 211 4.04 2.89 9.21
N GLU A 212 3.63 3.55 8.12
CA GLU A 212 4.02 4.92 7.82
C GLU A 212 3.37 5.94 8.77
N GLU A 213 2.11 5.71 9.18
CA GLU A 213 1.43 6.51 10.20
C GLU A 213 2.21 6.48 11.53
N THR A 214 2.65 5.28 11.93
CA THR A 214 3.46 5.09 13.14
C THR A 214 4.82 5.78 13.00
N ASN A 215 5.53 5.57 11.89
CA ASN A 215 6.84 6.18 11.65
C ASN A 215 6.79 7.71 11.61
N ARG A 216 5.81 8.30 10.91
CA ARG A 216 5.66 9.76 10.83
C ARG A 216 5.26 10.36 12.17
N THR A 217 4.41 9.69 12.93
CA THR A 217 4.03 10.14 14.28
C THR A 217 5.23 10.10 15.23
N LEU A 218 6.04 9.05 15.15
CA LEU A 218 7.30 8.91 15.87
C LEU A 218 8.27 10.07 15.53
N ILE A 219 8.41 10.40 14.25
CA ILE A 219 9.23 11.52 13.78
C ILE A 219 8.72 12.86 14.36
N ILE A 220 7.42 13.12 14.27
CA ILE A 220 6.80 14.35 14.81
C ILE A 220 7.12 14.48 16.30
N ASP A 221 6.82 13.47 17.11
CA ASP A 221 7.06 13.52 18.54
C ASP A 221 8.55 13.65 18.88
N GLY A 222 9.42 12.95 18.13
CA GLY A 222 10.87 13.08 18.27
C GLY A 222 11.35 14.51 18.05
N ILE A 223 10.90 15.16 16.97
CA ILE A 223 11.25 16.54 16.64
C ILE A 223 10.75 17.53 17.69
N LEU A 224 9.52 17.35 18.18
CA LEU A 224 8.97 18.21 19.22
C LEU A 224 9.78 18.08 20.52
N MET A 225 10.22 16.88 20.89
CA MET A 225 11.08 16.67 22.05
C MET A 225 12.49 17.26 21.88
N ILE A 226 13.03 17.21 20.65
CA ILE A 226 14.30 17.86 20.31
C ILE A 226 14.17 19.38 20.45
N ARG A 227 13.04 19.95 20.00
CA ARG A 227 12.74 21.39 20.14
C ARG A 227 12.66 21.81 21.61
N ASP A 228 12.02 21.00 22.45
CA ASP A 228 11.94 21.19 23.91
C ASP A 228 13.27 20.97 24.64
N SER A 229 14.35 20.62 23.94
CA SER A 229 15.68 20.35 24.52
C SER A 229 15.66 19.26 25.60
N LYS A 230 14.79 18.24 25.44
CA LYS A 230 14.75 17.09 26.34
C LYS A 230 16.06 16.29 26.27
N SER A 231 16.37 15.53 27.32
CA SER A 231 17.58 14.70 27.32
C SER A 231 17.47 13.61 26.24
N PRO A 232 18.53 13.32 25.46
CA PRO A 232 18.49 12.29 24.41
C PRO A 232 18.07 10.91 24.93
N ALA A 233 18.43 10.59 26.18
CA ALA A 233 18.01 9.36 26.86
C ALA A 233 16.48 9.31 27.05
N LEU A 234 15.85 10.42 27.47
CA LEU A 234 14.41 10.51 27.63
C LEU A 234 13.69 10.46 26.27
N VAL A 235 14.25 11.11 25.25
CA VAL A 235 13.72 11.02 23.87
C VAL A 235 13.70 9.56 23.42
N ARG A 236 14.80 8.83 23.60
CA ARG A 236 14.88 7.41 23.25
C ARG A 236 13.86 6.58 24.02
N GLU A 237 13.78 6.73 25.33
CA GLU A 237 12.83 5.98 26.17
C GLU A 237 11.38 6.19 25.75
N MET A 238 10.99 7.44 25.46
CA MET A 238 9.64 7.76 25.00
C MET A 238 9.36 7.24 23.59
N LEU A 239 10.33 7.34 22.66
CA LEU A 239 10.17 6.84 21.29
C LEU A 239 10.17 5.30 21.23
N LEU A 240 10.85 4.62 22.15
CA LEU A 240 10.77 3.17 22.31
C LEU A 240 9.36 2.69 22.64
N ALA A 241 8.47 3.55 23.14
CA ALA A 241 7.07 3.21 23.38
C ALA A 241 6.25 2.97 22.11
N TYR A 242 6.70 3.48 20.97
CA TYR A 242 6.06 3.24 19.66
C TYR A 242 6.41 1.87 19.07
N LEU A 243 7.44 1.20 19.60
CA LEU A 243 7.88 -0.10 19.11
C LEU A 243 7.09 -1.24 19.79
N PRO A 244 6.74 -2.31 19.06
CA PRO A 244 6.22 -3.54 19.65
C PRO A 244 7.17 -4.05 20.74
N GLU A 245 6.66 -4.64 21.83
CA GLU A 245 7.46 -5.06 23.00
C GLU A 245 8.70 -5.88 22.63
N LYS A 246 8.60 -6.72 21.58
CA LYS A 246 9.71 -7.55 21.06
C LYS A 246 10.86 -6.76 20.44
N HIS A 247 10.63 -5.52 20.04
CA HIS A 247 11.63 -4.62 19.46
C HIS A 247 12.05 -3.50 20.43
N ARG A 248 11.47 -3.49 21.64
CA ARG A 248 11.72 -2.48 22.68
C ARG A 248 12.99 -2.76 23.48
N HIS A 249 13.38 -4.03 23.56
CA HIS A 249 14.57 -4.50 24.26
C HIS A 249 15.60 -5.04 23.25
N GLU A 250 16.88 -4.79 23.51
CA GLU A 250 17.95 -5.50 22.82
C GLU A 250 17.84 -7.01 23.09
N GLU A 251 18.19 -7.84 22.11
CA GLU A 251 18.56 -9.23 22.35
C GLU A 251 19.75 -9.25 23.35
N GLY A 252 19.46 -9.15 24.64
CA GLY A 252 20.48 -9.04 25.69
C GLY A 252 20.06 -8.32 26.97
N GLU A 253 19.04 -7.45 26.97
CA GLU A 253 18.57 -6.83 28.22
C GLU A 253 17.52 -7.72 28.89
N LEU A 254 17.97 -8.43 29.93
CA LEU A 254 17.17 -9.22 30.84
C LEU A 254 15.98 -8.40 31.33
N VAL A 255 14.77 -8.89 31.02
CA VAL A 255 13.52 -8.45 31.61
C VAL A 255 13.67 -8.51 33.14
N PRO A 256 13.56 -7.40 33.89
CA PRO A 256 13.48 -7.49 35.34
C PRO A 256 12.17 -8.19 35.71
N ALA A 257 12.32 -9.28 36.47
CA ALA A 257 11.24 -10.14 36.95
C ALA A 257 10.23 -9.41 37.84
#